data_AF-A0A7S3FCY6-F1
#
_entry.id   AF-A0A7S3FCY6-F1
#
_cell.length_a   1.000
_cell.length_b   1.000
_cell.length_c   1.000
_cell.angle_alpha   90.00
_cell.angle_beta   90.00
_cell.angle_gamma   90.00
#
_symmetry.space_group_name_H-M   'P 1'
#
loop_
_entity.id
_entity.type
_entity.pdbx_description
1 polymer ?
#
loop_
_entity_poly.entity_id
_entity_poly.type
_entity_poly.pdbx_seq_one_letter_code
_entity_poly.pdbx_strand_id
1 'polypeptide(L)'
;AIGGSADDGYVSNAGAVGCSVCAVPANSGAVYVQYGRGSCSDASSTTLYAGWVAGSHYSSEGGGFSTYPCMHPTPQYFTAISSPHSTMYGVEYERAPNSNFDAACSVCQRPAAMQTYVQWGRGSSCSNDHVTLYSGYAAAGGEGNAGRTEMVCVDHTHAGHASNDPANNNGGLFYPHKAIGGSADDGYVSNAGAVGCSVCAVPANSGAVYVQYGRGSCSDASSTTLYAGWVAGSHYSSEGGGFSTYPCMHPTPQYFTAISSPHSTMYGVEYERAPNSNFDAACSVCQRPAAMQTYVQWGRGSSCSNDHVTLYSGYAAAGGEGNAGRTEMVCVDHTHAGHASNDPANNNGGLFYPHKAIGGSAD
;
A
#
# COMPACT_ATOMS: atom_id res chain seq x y z
N ALA A 1 11.88 -3.11 -25.70
CA ALA A 1 12.23 -2.71 -24.34
C ALA A 1 13.57 -1.98 -24.38
N ILE A 2 13.86 -1.12 -23.40
CA ILE A 2 15.23 -1.12 -22.89
C ILE A 2 15.32 -2.47 -22.17
N GLY A 3 16.09 -3.42 -22.70
CA GLY A 3 16.22 -4.75 -22.11
C GLY A 3 16.57 -4.64 -20.63
N GLY A 4 15.85 -5.39 -19.81
CA GLY A 4 15.87 -5.35 -18.35
C GLY A 4 14.61 -6.04 -17.83
N SER A 5 14.47 -6.14 -16.50
CA SER A 5 13.49 -6.85 -15.65
C SER A 5 12.00 -6.97 -16.05
N ALA A 6 11.56 -6.44 -17.20
CA ALA A 6 10.26 -6.67 -17.78
C ALA A 6 10.24 -7.93 -18.67
N ASP A 7 9.05 -8.52 -18.87
CA ASP A 7 8.87 -9.65 -19.78
C ASP A 7 9.19 -9.29 -21.24
N ASP A 8 9.92 -10.18 -21.94
CA ASP A 8 10.35 -10.01 -23.34
C ASP A 8 9.20 -9.76 -24.34
N GLY A 9 7.97 -10.13 -23.98
CA GLY A 9 6.77 -9.78 -24.73
C GLY A 9 6.50 -8.28 -24.83
N TYR A 10 7.13 -7.46 -23.99
CA TYR A 10 6.97 -6.01 -23.97
C TYR A 10 7.98 -5.29 -24.89
N VAL A 11 7.56 -4.97 -26.11
CA VAL A 11 8.41 -4.29 -27.10
C VAL A 11 8.29 -2.75 -27.03
N SER A 12 9.41 -2.03 -27.14
CA SER A 12 9.49 -0.57 -26.84
C SER A 12 9.04 0.35 -27.96
N ASN A 13 8.51 -0.17 -29.07
CA ASN A 13 8.12 0.62 -30.24
C ASN A 13 6.71 0.26 -30.78
N ALA A 14 5.90 -0.48 -30.03
CA ALA A 14 4.59 -0.95 -30.50
C ALA A 14 3.42 0.02 -30.24
N GLY A 15 3.66 1.18 -29.61
CA GLY A 15 2.64 2.15 -29.20
C GLY A 15 2.45 2.20 -27.70
N ALA A 16 1.38 2.85 -27.24
CA ALA A 16 1.05 2.91 -25.80
C ALA A 16 0.50 1.57 -25.31
N VAL A 17 0.97 1.09 -24.15
CA VAL A 17 0.44 -0.14 -23.51
C VAL A 17 -1.02 0.09 -23.11
N GLY A 18 -1.88 -0.86 -23.46
CA GLY A 18 -3.31 -0.81 -23.16
C GLY A 18 -3.64 -1.16 -21.71
N CYS A 19 -4.77 -0.66 -21.24
CA CYS A 19 -5.38 -1.05 -19.96
C CYS A 19 -6.87 -1.33 -20.17
N SER A 20 -7.48 -2.06 -19.24
CA SER A 20 -8.92 -2.31 -19.23
C SER A 20 -9.42 -2.40 -17.79
N VAL A 21 -10.55 -1.77 -17.50
CA VAL A 21 -11.23 -1.89 -16.21
C VAL A 21 -12.23 -3.04 -16.33
N CYS A 22 -11.97 -4.13 -15.63
CA CYS A 22 -12.78 -5.33 -15.67
C CYS A 22 -13.66 -5.43 -14.42
N ALA A 23 -14.93 -5.79 -14.60
CA ALA A 23 -15.83 -6.07 -13.49
C ALA A 23 -15.95 -7.58 -13.29
N VAL A 24 -15.82 -8.01 -12.04
CA VAL A 24 -16.13 -9.39 -11.63
C VAL A 24 -17.66 -9.52 -11.54
N PRO A 25 -18.27 -10.64 -12.00
CA PRO A 25 -19.71 -10.80 -11.87
C PRO A 25 -20.16 -10.76 -10.40
N ALA A 26 -21.35 -10.19 -10.16
CA ALA A 26 -21.91 -10.10 -8.82
C ALA A 26 -21.85 -11.46 -8.09
N ASN A 27 -21.51 -11.43 -6.80
CA ASN A 27 -21.36 -12.61 -5.93
C ASN A 27 -20.23 -13.59 -6.30
N SER A 28 -19.34 -13.26 -7.24
CA SER A 28 -18.20 -14.13 -7.58
C SER A 28 -17.00 -13.94 -6.64
N GLY A 29 -17.13 -13.10 -5.62
CA GLY A 29 -16.10 -12.84 -4.61
C GLY A 29 -15.24 -11.61 -4.92
N ALA A 30 -14.06 -11.55 -4.32
CA ALA A 30 -13.14 -10.41 -4.41
C ALA A 30 -11.86 -10.77 -5.19
N VAL A 31 -11.28 -9.77 -5.85
CA VAL A 31 -10.01 -9.89 -6.58
C VAL A 31 -8.90 -9.20 -5.82
N TYR A 32 -7.73 -9.82 -5.79
CA TYR A 32 -6.52 -9.28 -5.18
C TYR A 32 -5.28 -9.58 -6.02
N VAL A 33 -4.23 -8.79 -5.84
CA VAL A 33 -2.92 -9.05 -6.41
C VAL A 33 -2.07 -9.73 -5.34
N GLN A 34 -1.40 -10.82 -5.71
CA GLN A 34 -0.38 -11.45 -4.89
C GLN A 34 1.00 -11.14 -5.49
N TYR A 35 1.76 -10.30 -4.79
CA TYR A 35 3.13 -9.96 -5.17
C TYR A 35 4.10 -11.05 -4.70
N GLY A 36 5.07 -11.36 -5.55
CA GLY A 36 6.10 -12.36 -5.32
C GLY A 36 5.68 -13.81 -5.46
N ARG A 37 4.63 -14.06 -6.25
CA ARG A 37 4.21 -15.41 -6.63
C ARG A 37 3.49 -15.44 -7.97
N GLY A 38 3.82 -16.39 -8.83
CA GLY A 38 3.17 -16.60 -10.13
C GLY A 38 1.88 -17.42 -10.08
N SER A 39 1.30 -17.65 -8.89
CA SER A 39 0.01 -18.33 -8.69
C SER A 39 -0.54 -18.00 -7.31
N CYS A 40 -1.85 -18.11 -7.12
CA CYS A 40 -2.50 -17.86 -5.83
C CYS A 40 -2.03 -18.87 -4.77
N SER A 41 -1.59 -18.40 -3.60
CA SER A 41 -1.23 -19.27 -2.47
C SER A 41 -2.46 -19.91 -1.81
N ASP A 42 -3.57 -19.18 -1.73
CA ASP A 42 -4.81 -19.71 -1.16
C ASP A 42 -5.45 -20.74 -2.10
N ALA A 43 -5.64 -21.96 -1.60
CA ALA A 43 -6.17 -23.08 -2.38
C ALA A 43 -7.63 -22.88 -2.84
N SER A 44 -8.38 -21.98 -2.20
CA SER A 44 -9.74 -21.62 -2.61
C SER A 44 -9.76 -20.51 -3.67
N SER A 45 -8.63 -19.88 -3.96
CA SER A 45 -8.51 -18.80 -4.94
C SER A 45 -8.15 -19.33 -6.31
N THR A 46 -8.73 -18.72 -7.34
CA THR A 46 -8.41 -19.01 -8.74
C THR A 46 -7.42 -17.97 -9.27
N THR A 47 -6.34 -18.43 -9.90
CA THR A 47 -5.41 -17.53 -10.61
C THR A 47 -6.07 -17.08 -11.91
N LEU A 48 -6.35 -15.78 -12.05
CA LEU A 48 -6.89 -15.20 -13.27
C LEU A 48 -5.79 -15.03 -14.33
N TYR A 49 -4.64 -14.50 -13.91
CA TYR A 49 -3.41 -14.50 -14.69
C TYR A 49 -2.19 -14.38 -13.76
N ALA A 50 -1.04 -14.78 -14.29
CA ALA A 50 0.28 -14.59 -13.68
C ALA A 50 1.11 -13.70 -14.59
N GLY A 51 1.95 -12.85 -14.01
CA GLY A 51 2.73 -11.87 -14.75
C GLY A 51 3.92 -11.35 -13.96
N TRP A 52 4.33 -10.14 -14.32
CA TRP A 52 5.47 -9.44 -13.72
C TRP A 52 5.01 -8.11 -13.12
N VAL A 53 5.72 -7.65 -12.09
CA VAL A 53 5.40 -6.39 -11.42
C VAL A 53 6.07 -5.24 -12.16
N ALA A 54 5.30 -4.23 -12.54
CA ALA A 54 5.83 -3.00 -13.14
C ALA A 54 5.95 -1.86 -12.12
N GLY A 55 6.88 -0.95 -12.39
CA GLY A 55 7.10 0.29 -11.64
C GLY A 55 7.88 1.32 -12.45
N SER A 56 8.24 2.44 -11.81
CA SER A 56 9.18 3.41 -12.37
C SER A 56 10.63 2.98 -12.13
N HIS A 57 11.54 3.42 -12.98
CA HIS A 57 12.98 3.29 -12.72
C HIS A 57 13.33 3.96 -11.40
N TYR A 58 14.20 3.34 -10.60
CA TYR A 58 14.53 3.77 -9.24
C TYR A 58 15.07 5.22 -9.13
N SER A 59 15.60 5.78 -10.22
CA SER A 59 16.10 7.17 -10.29
C SER A 59 15.18 8.14 -11.05
N SER A 60 13.96 7.73 -11.41
CA SER A 60 12.99 8.60 -12.10
C SER A 60 11.93 9.18 -11.16
N GLU A 61 11.84 10.51 -11.08
CA GLU A 61 10.83 11.23 -10.27
C GLU A 61 9.45 11.37 -10.98
N GLY A 62 9.33 10.90 -12.23
CA GLY A 62 8.15 11.02 -13.07
C GLY A 62 7.84 9.73 -13.86
N GLY A 63 6.66 9.69 -14.49
CA GLY A 63 6.21 8.52 -15.27
C GLY A 63 4.95 7.82 -14.74
N GLY A 64 4.44 8.25 -13.57
CA GLY A 64 3.07 7.91 -13.11
C GLY A 64 2.95 6.71 -12.17
N PHE A 65 4.04 6.06 -11.75
CA PHE A 65 3.97 4.86 -10.92
C PHE A 65 4.33 5.15 -9.45
N SER A 66 3.35 5.64 -8.70
CA SER A 66 3.36 5.42 -7.25
C SER A 66 2.80 4.04 -6.88
N THR A 67 2.23 3.30 -7.83
CA THR A 67 1.63 1.97 -7.63
C THR A 67 2.41 0.91 -8.39
N TYR A 68 2.22 -0.37 -8.02
CA TYR A 68 2.91 -1.51 -8.60
C TYR A 68 1.94 -2.42 -9.39
N PRO A 69 1.57 -2.10 -10.64
CA PRO A 69 0.63 -2.93 -11.37
C PRO A 69 1.20 -4.32 -11.69
N CYS A 70 0.34 -5.34 -11.61
CA CYS A 70 0.64 -6.68 -12.09
C CYS A 70 0.34 -6.78 -13.59
N MET A 71 1.38 -6.83 -14.42
CA MET A 71 1.25 -6.76 -15.87
C MET A 71 0.85 -8.11 -16.47
N HIS A 72 -0.07 -8.10 -17.43
CA HIS A 72 -0.46 -9.32 -18.13
C HIS A 72 0.70 -9.83 -19.02
N PRO A 73 0.94 -11.14 -19.14
CA PRO A 73 2.08 -11.67 -19.91
C PRO A 73 1.92 -11.48 -21.42
N THR A 74 0.70 -11.29 -21.91
CA THR A 74 0.42 -10.96 -23.31
C THR A 74 -0.08 -9.51 -23.43
N PRO A 75 0.80 -8.51 -23.66
CA PRO A 75 0.39 -7.12 -23.77
C PRO A 75 -0.44 -6.82 -25.01
N GLN A 76 -1.25 -5.78 -24.93
CA GLN A 76 -1.93 -5.17 -26.06
C GLN A 76 -1.49 -3.71 -26.18
N TYR A 77 -1.42 -3.20 -27.41
CA TYR A 77 -0.90 -1.86 -27.69
C TYR A 77 -1.89 -1.01 -28.49
N PHE A 78 -1.97 0.27 -28.14
CA PHE A 78 -2.65 1.30 -28.91
C PHE A 78 -1.66 2.01 -29.84
N THR A 79 -1.65 1.62 -31.11
CA THR A 79 -0.74 2.14 -32.14
C THR A 79 -1.08 3.56 -32.59
N ALA A 80 -2.28 4.07 -32.27
CA ALA A 80 -2.67 5.45 -32.53
C ALA A 80 -1.82 6.47 -31.74
N ILE A 81 -1.17 6.04 -30.65
CA ILE A 81 -0.20 6.83 -29.89
C ILE A 81 1.19 6.39 -30.34
N SER A 82 1.77 7.14 -31.27
CA SER A 82 3.04 6.78 -31.92
C SER A 82 4.29 7.25 -31.18
N SER A 83 4.15 8.08 -30.13
CA SER A 83 5.26 8.62 -29.33
C SER A 83 4.89 8.66 -27.84
N PRO A 84 4.77 7.50 -27.16
CA PRO A 84 4.60 7.48 -25.71
C PRO A 84 5.87 8.03 -25.03
N HIS A 85 5.68 8.92 -24.04
CA HIS A 85 6.78 9.59 -23.33
C HIS A 85 7.01 9.08 -21.90
N SER A 86 6.19 8.15 -21.42
CA SER A 86 6.34 7.52 -20.10
C SER A 86 6.79 6.08 -20.25
N THR A 87 7.75 5.66 -19.43
CA THR A 87 8.37 4.33 -19.49
C THR A 87 7.98 3.51 -18.26
N MET A 88 7.69 2.22 -18.49
CA MET A 88 7.49 1.22 -17.43
C MET A 88 8.71 0.31 -17.35
N TYR A 89 9.10 -0.04 -16.13
CA TYR A 89 10.21 -0.93 -15.81
C TYR A 89 9.71 -2.11 -14.98
N GLY A 90 10.36 -3.27 -15.10
CA GLY A 90 10.12 -4.39 -14.18
C GLY A 90 10.63 -4.06 -12.78
N VAL A 91 10.07 -4.73 -11.76
CA VAL A 91 10.47 -4.54 -10.37
C VAL A 91 11.36 -5.69 -9.91
N GLU A 92 12.48 -5.38 -9.29
CA GLU A 92 13.43 -6.37 -8.78
C GLU A 92 13.40 -6.42 -7.24
N TYR A 93 13.65 -7.58 -6.64
CA TYR A 93 13.89 -7.66 -5.21
C TYR A 93 15.28 -7.17 -4.84
N GLU A 94 15.37 -6.47 -3.73
CA GLU A 94 16.64 -5.95 -3.22
C GLU A 94 16.81 -6.27 -1.74
N ARG A 95 18.00 -6.73 -1.36
CA ARG A 95 18.34 -7.12 0.03
C ARG A 95 17.37 -8.12 0.66
N ALA A 96 16.84 -9.01 -0.17
CA ALA A 96 15.97 -10.12 0.22
C ALA A 96 16.53 -11.45 -0.33
N PRO A 97 16.02 -12.61 0.13
CA PRO A 97 16.16 -13.85 -0.64
C PRO A 97 15.78 -13.60 -2.11
N ASN A 98 16.54 -14.20 -3.04
CA ASN A 98 16.38 -13.97 -4.48
C ASN A 98 16.58 -12.50 -4.90
N SER A 99 17.55 -11.80 -4.30
CA SER A 99 17.95 -10.46 -4.76
C SER A 99 18.22 -10.45 -6.27
N ASN A 100 17.80 -9.38 -6.93
CA ASN A 100 17.82 -9.16 -8.37
C ASN A 100 16.87 -10.07 -9.17
N PHE A 101 16.02 -10.87 -8.53
CA PHE A 101 14.96 -11.53 -9.29
C PHE A 101 13.88 -10.52 -9.65
N ASP A 102 13.39 -10.63 -10.87
CA ASP A 102 12.28 -9.86 -11.41
C ASP A 102 10.97 -10.35 -10.80
N ALA A 103 10.37 -9.53 -9.96
CA ALA A 103 9.24 -9.91 -9.13
C ALA A 103 8.06 -10.44 -9.95
N ALA A 104 7.64 -11.66 -9.65
CA ALA A 104 6.39 -12.20 -10.13
C ALA A 104 5.20 -11.54 -9.45
N CYS A 105 4.06 -11.60 -10.12
CA CYS A 105 2.77 -11.37 -9.51
C CYS A 105 1.72 -12.31 -10.08
N SER A 106 0.62 -12.45 -9.35
CA SER A 106 -0.59 -13.09 -9.85
C SER A 106 -1.81 -12.31 -9.43
N VAL A 107 -2.80 -12.23 -10.31
CA VAL A 107 -4.12 -11.70 -9.99
C VAL A 107 -5.02 -12.85 -9.67
N CYS A 108 -5.61 -12.80 -8.49
CA CYS A 108 -6.32 -13.89 -7.85
C CYS A 108 -7.75 -13.50 -7.58
N GLN A 109 -8.67 -14.42 -7.79
CA GLN A 109 -10.06 -14.28 -7.40
C GLN A 109 -10.37 -15.25 -6.26
N ARG A 110 -10.80 -14.70 -5.12
CA ARG A 110 -11.28 -15.48 -3.98
C ARG A 110 -12.81 -15.54 -4.01
N PRO A 111 -13.43 -16.70 -4.30
CA PRO A 111 -14.88 -16.86 -4.24
C PRO A 111 -15.41 -16.54 -2.84
N ALA A 112 -16.62 -16.00 -2.75
CA ALA A 112 -17.30 -15.71 -1.47
C ALA A 112 -16.51 -14.80 -0.49
N ALA A 113 -15.44 -14.12 -0.95
CA ALA A 113 -14.87 -13.00 -0.21
C ALA A 113 -15.66 -11.74 -0.50
N MET A 114 -16.00 -10.98 0.55
CA MET A 114 -16.69 -9.71 0.40
C MET A 114 -15.73 -8.60 -0.06
N GLN A 115 -14.53 -8.61 0.50
CA GLN A 115 -13.47 -7.64 0.26
C GLN A 115 -12.13 -8.29 0.62
N THR A 116 -11.05 -7.77 0.04
CA THR A 116 -9.69 -8.06 0.52
C THR A 116 -9.02 -6.80 1.06
N TYR A 117 -8.15 -6.94 2.05
CA TYR A 117 -7.36 -5.85 2.60
C TYR A 117 -6.03 -6.38 3.15
N VAL A 118 -5.07 -5.50 3.39
CA VAL A 118 -3.79 -5.86 3.99
C VAL A 118 -3.82 -5.53 5.48
N GLN A 119 -3.49 -6.51 6.32
CA GLN A 119 -3.13 -6.27 7.71
C GLN A 119 -1.62 -6.04 7.81
N TRP A 120 -1.25 -4.77 7.94
CA TRP A 120 0.15 -4.37 8.07
C TRP A 120 0.69 -4.67 9.47
N GLY A 121 1.94 -5.15 9.56
CA GLY A 121 2.54 -5.61 10.82
C GLY A 121 2.22 -7.06 11.18
N ARG A 122 1.52 -7.82 10.33
CA ARG A 122 1.10 -9.21 10.59
C ARG A 122 1.67 -10.16 9.56
N GLY A 123 2.72 -10.91 9.86
CA GLY A 123 3.46 -11.76 8.91
C GLY A 123 3.10 -13.24 8.89
N SER A 124 2.18 -13.72 9.74
CA SER A 124 1.84 -15.16 9.79
C SER A 124 0.39 -15.49 9.47
N SER A 125 -0.54 -14.60 9.81
CA SER A 125 -1.97 -14.81 9.64
C SER A 125 -2.75 -13.53 9.93
N CYS A 126 -3.91 -13.43 9.29
CA CYS A 126 -4.96 -12.46 9.59
C CYS A 126 -5.56 -12.69 10.98
N SER A 127 -6.02 -11.63 11.62
CA SER A 127 -6.85 -11.69 12.83
C SER A 127 -8.35 -11.60 12.52
N ASN A 128 -9.18 -11.62 13.57
CA ASN A 128 -10.62 -11.37 13.52
C ASN A 128 -11.42 -12.38 12.70
N ASP A 129 -11.00 -13.65 12.72
CA ASP A 129 -11.60 -14.76 11.96
C ASP A 129 -11.68 -14.52 10.44
N HIS A 130 -10.86 -13.62 9.92
CA HIS A 130 -10.72 -13.38 8.48
C HIS A 130 -9.78 -14.40 7.87
N VAL A 131 -10.01 -14.73 6.60
CA VAL A 131 -9.22 -15.75 5.90
C VAL A 131 -7.89 -15.15 5.44
N THR A 132 -6.78 -15.82 5.77
CA THR A 132 -5.46 -15.43 5.26
C THR A 132 -5.30 -15.93 3.82
N LEU A 133 -5.16 -15.00 2.88
CA LEU A 133 -4.93 -15.33 1.46
C LEU A 133 -3.46 -15.62 1.20
N TYR A 134 -2.58 -14.79 1.75
CA TYR A 134 -1.15 -15.05 1.86
C TYR A 134 -0.53 -14.14 2.91
N SER A 135 0.69 -14.50 3.33
CA SER A 135 1.51 -13.71 4.25
C SER A 135 2.92 -13.56 3.73
N GLY A 136 3.55 -12.46 4.14
CA GLY A 136 4.94 -12.17 3.82
C GLY A 136 5.39 -10.89 4.53
N TYR A 137 6.06 -10.00 3.80
CA TYR A 137 6.68 -8.80 4.35
C TYR A 137 6.34 -7.55 3.55
N ALA A 138 6.32 -6.42 4.25
CA ALA A 138 6.11 -5.11 3.66
C ALA A 138 7.35 -4.72 2.85
N ALA A 139 7.13 -4.32 1.59
CA ALA A 139 8.19 -3.88 0.70
C ALA A 139 7.73 -2.69 -0.16
N ALA A 140 8.70 -1.90 -0.61
CA ALA A 140 8.50 -0.78 -1.52
C ALA A 140 9.84 -0.30 -2.08
N GLY A 141 9.89 0.90 -2.68
CA GLY A 141 11.13 1.53 -3.12
C GLY A 141 12.06 1.86 -1.94
N GLY A 142 13.35 1.95 -2.24
CA GLY A 142 14.40 2.23 -1.25
C GLY A 142 14.39 3.67 -0.79
N GLU A 143 14.87 3.92 0.42
CA GLU A 143 15.17 5.28 0.87
C GLU A 143 16.27 5.91 -0.01
N GLY A 144 16.06 7.13 -0.49
CA GLY A 144 16.93 7.81 -1.44
C GLY A 144 16.65 7.50 -2.91
N ASN A 145 15.68 6.62 -3.22
CA ASN A 145 15.18 6.45 -4.58
C ASN A 145 14.33 7.67 -4.99
N ALA A 146 14.34 7.98 -6.28
CA ALA A 146 13.56 9.05 -6.84
C ALA A 146 12.06 8.72 -6.79
N GLY A 147 11.29 9.62 -6.16
CA GLY A 147 9.84 9.45 -6.01
C GLY A 147 9.43 8.42 -4.95
N ARG A 148 8.22 8.58 -4.40
CA ARG A 148 7.64 7.64 -3.42
C ARG A 148 6.81 6.58 -4.14
N THR A 149 6.98 5.33 -3.73
CA THR A 149 6.14 4.21 -4.18
C THR A 149 5.21 3.73 -3.07
N GLU A 150 4.18 2.99 -3.43
CA GLU A 150 3.22 2.38 -2.54
C GLU A 150 3.86 1.23 -1.77
N MET A 151 3.52 1.08 -0.50
CA MET A 151 3.90 -0.12 0.24
C MET A 151 3.03 -1.30 -0.16
N VAL A 152 3.65 -2.42 -0.53
CA VAL A 152 2.96 -3.66 -0.91
C VAL A 152 3.33 -4.80 0.04
N CYS A 153 2.47 -5.82 0.06
CA CYS A 153 2.75 -7.07 0.78
C CYS A 153 3.35 -8.10 -0.18
N VAL A 154 4.63 -8.42 -0.02
CA VAL A 154 5.34 -9.40 -0.86
C VAL A 154 5.34 -10.77 -0.18
N ASP A 155 4.94 -11.81 -0.93
CA ASP A 155 4.92 -13.20 -0.47
C ASP A 155 6.33 -13.68 -0.07
N HIS A 156 6.40 -14.48 1.01
CA HIS A 156 7.65 -15.02 1.56
C HIS A 156 8.46 -15.90 0.60
N THR A 157 7.90 -16.31 -0.54
CA THR A 157 8.63 -17.07 -1.56
C THR A 157 9.50 -16.20 -2.47
N HIS A 158 9.23 -14.89 -2.60
CA HIS A 158 10.00 -13.95 -3.43
C HIS A 158 10.21 -14.50 -4.85
N ALA A 159 9.15 -15.04 -5.46
CA ALA A 159 9.28 -15.70 -6.74
C ALA A 159 9.57 -14.68 -7.85
N GLY A 160 10.42 -15.09 -8.79
CA GLY A 160 10.62 -14.39 -10.06
C GLY A 160 9.54 -14.77 -11.09
N HIS A 161 9.26 -13.91 -12.07
CA HIS A 161 8.32 -14.25 -13.16
C HIS A 161 8.93 -15.28 -14.14
N ALA A 162 8.14 -15.73 -15.11
CA ALA A 162 8.52 -16.85 -16.00
C ALA A 162 9.79 -16.59 -16.83
N SER A 163 10.02 -15.34 -17.24
CA SER A 163 11.19 -14.89 -18.00
C SER A 163 12.19 -14.12 -17.12
N ASN A 164 12.22 -14.39 -15.82
CA ASN A 164 13.11 -13.73 -14.86
C ASN A 164 14.59 -13.78 -15.29
N ASP A 165 15.23 -12.62 -15.29
CA ASP A 165 16.67 -12.43 -15.43
C ASP A 165 17.28 -12.02 -14.08
N PRO A 166 18.12 -12.85 -13.42
CA PRO A 166 18.73 -12.49 -12.14
C PRO A 166 19.84 -11.42 -12.25
N ALA A 167 20.02 -10.80 -13.42
CA ALA A 167 20.87 -9.63 -13.59
C ALA A 167 20.29 -8.41 -12.87
N ASN A 168 21.15 -7.54 -12.35
CA ASN A 168 20.72 -6.28 -11.78
C ASN A 168 20.49 -5.25 -12.90
N ASN A 169 19.24 -5.11 -13.33
CA ASN A 169 18.81 -4.18 -14.38
C ASN A 169 18.39 -2.82 -13.82
N ASN A 170 18.28 -2.70 -12.49
CA ASN A 170 17.88 -1.51 -11.75
C ASN A 170 16.57 -0.90 -12.29
N GLY A 171 15.52 -1.69 -12.38
CA GLY A 171 14.19 -1.22 -12.78
C GLY A 171 13.48 -0.44 -11.66
N GLY A 172 12.23 -0.80 -11.39
CA GLY A 172 11.63 -0.55 -10.08
C GLY A 172 12.24 -1.50 -9.04
N LEU A 173 12.13 -1.17 -7.76
CA LEU A 173 12.79 -1.94 -6.71
C LEU A 173 11.84 -2.24 -5.54
N PHE A 174 11.97 -3.44 -4.99
CA PHE A 174 11.36 -3.90 -3.74
C PHE A 174 12.43 -4.11 -2.67
N TYR A 175 12.54 -3.12 -1.80
CA TYR A 175 13.27 -3.18 -0.55
C TYR A 175 12.33 -3.51 0.61
N PRO A 176 12.67 -4.50 1.44
CA PRO A 176 11.95 -4.81 2.67
C PRO A 176 12.00 -3.63 3.66
N HIS A 177 10.90 -3.42 4.38
CA HIS A 177 10.81 -2.39 5.42
C HIS A 177 11.26 -2.88 6.80
N LYS A 178 11.97 -2.02 7.53
CA LYS A 178 12.10 -2.03 8.99
C LYS A 178 11.39 -0.83 9.58
N ALA A 179 10.86 -0.98 10.78
CA ALA A 179 10.32 0.14 11.56
C ALA A 179 11.39 0.82 12.39
N ILE A 180 11.35 2.14 12.49
CA ILE A 180 12.21 2.93 13.37
C ILE A 180 11.35 3.52 14.46
N GLY A 181 11.85 3.45 15.70
CA GLY A 181 11.20 4.09 16.86
C GLY A 181 11.16 5.61 16.74
N GLY A 182 10.57 6.27 17.74
CA GLY A 182 10.12 7.66 17.64
C GLY A 182 8.59 7.63 17.61
N SER A 183 7.98 8.24 16.60
CA SER A 183 6.51 8.22 16.43
C SER A 183 5.89 6.87 16.08
N ALA A 184 6.70 5.83 15.91
CA ALA A 184 6.19 4.47 15.73
C ALA A 184 5.88 3.85 17.10
N ASP A 185 4.94 2.92 17.13
CA ASP A 185 4.63 2.19 18.37
C ASP A 185 5.84 1.42 18.92
N ASP A 186 6.07 1.49 20.23
CA ASP A 186 7.21 0.89 20.93
C ASP A 186 7.32 -0.64 20.76
N GLY A 187 6.22 -1.31 20.36
CA GLY A 187 6.25 -2.72 20.00
C GLY A 187 7.12 -3.02 18.77
N TYR A 188 7.43 -2.01 17.95
CA TYR A 188 8.21 -2.16 16.72
C TYR A 188 9.71 -2.04 16.96
N VAL A 189 10.46 -3.09 16.64
CA VAL A 189 11.90 -3.22 16.91
C VAL A 189 12.67 -3.15 15.60
N SER A 190 13.58 -2.17 15.50
CA SER A 190 14.29 -1.79 14.27
C SER A 190 15.22 -2.84 13.66
N ASN A 191 15.54 -3.90 14.40
CA ASN A 191 16.43 -4.98 13.96
C ASN A 191 15.81 -6.38 14.06
N ALA A 192 14.49 -6.49 14.19
CA ALA A 192 13.81 -7.80 14.30
C ALA A 192 13.62 -8.51 12.94
N GLY A 193 13.94 -7.84 11.84
CA GLY A 193 13.77 -8.33 10.47
C GLY A 193 12.81 -7.45 9.67
N ALA A 194 12.37 -7.92 8.50
CA ALA A 194 11.40 -7.19 7.70
C ALA A 194 10.02 -7.21 8.37
N VAL A 195 9.32 -6.07 8.38
CA VAL A 195 7.99 -5.95 8.95
C VAL A 195 7.01 -6.82 8.18
N GLY A 196 6.27 -7.67 8.88
CA GLY A 196 5.34 -8.63 8.28
C GLY A 196 4.07 -7.97 7.73
N CYS A 197 3.41 -8.65 6.82
CA CYS A 197 2.10 -8.29 6.29
C CYS A 197 1.30 -9.54 5.89
N SER A 198 -0.02 -9.44 5.96
CA SER A 198 -0.93 -10.51 5.57
C SER A 198 -2.07 -9.91 4.76
N VAL A 199 -2.37 -10.53 3.63
CA VAL A 199 -3.53 -10.17 2.82
C VAL A 199 -4.69 -11.04 3.25
N CYS A 200 -5.77 -10.37 3.64
CA CYS A 200 -6.91 -10.95 4.31
C CYS A 200 -8.15 -10.84 3.44
N ALA A 201 -8.96 -11.90 3.42
CA ALA A 201 -10.30 -11.89 2.86
C ALA A 201 -11.34 -11.78 3.98
N VAL A 202 -12.21 -10.78 3.83
CA VAL A 202 -13.39 -10.61 4.68
C VAL A 202 -14.42 -11.66 4.28
N PRO A 203 -14.94 -12.47 5.21
CA PRO A 203 -15.94 -13.48 4.89
C PRO A 203 -17.21 -12.86 4.28
N ALA A 204 -17.92 -13.66 3.48
CA ALA A 204 -19.19 -13.24 2.89
C ALA A 204 -20.16 -12.70 3.96
N ASN A 205 -20.88 -11.63 3.61
CA ASN A 205 -21.89 -10.99 4.46
C ASN A 205 -21.38 -10.35 5.75
N SER A 206 -20.07 -10.35 6.02
CA SER A 206 -19.53 -9.70 7.22
C SER A 206 -19.43 -8.18 7.07
N GLY A 207 -19.63 -7.63 5.87
CA GLY A 207 -19.60 -6.20 5.58
C GLY A 207 -18.27 -5.73 4.99
N ALA A 208 -18.00 -4.42 5.08
CA ALA A 208 -16.81 -3.80 4.50
C ALA A 208 -15.85 -3.33 5.60
N VAL A 209 -14.55 -3.47 5.32
CA VAL A 209 -13.44 -3.01 6.13
C VAL A 209 -12.92 -1.66 5.60
N TYR A 210 -12.69 -0.72 6.50
CA TYR A 210 -12.12 0.59 6.21
C TYR A 210 -11.12 1.00 7.28
N VAL A 211 -10.21 1.91 6.92
CA VAL A 211 -9.29 2.55 7.87
C VAL A 211 -9.88 3.88 8.28
N GLN A 212 -9.87 4.15 9.57
CA GLN A 212 -10.17 5.47 10.13
C GLN A 212 -8.90 6.06 10.72
N TYR A 213 -8.41 7.11 10.08
CA TYR A 213 -7.26 7.88 10.54
C TYR A 213 -7.69 8.88 11.61
N GLY A 214 -6.84 9.10 12.60
CA GLY A 214 -7.06 10.07 13.65
C GLY A 214 -7.82 9.58 14.86
N ARG A 215 -8.04 8.27 14.97
CA ARG A 215 -8.78 7.66 16.09
C ARG A 215 -8.39 6.21 16.33
N GLY A 216 -8.18 5.85 17.60
CA GLY A 216 -7.90 4.47 18.02
C GLY A 216 -9.13 3.55 18.14
N SER A 217 -10.30 3.98 17.66
CA SER A 217 -11.53 3.19 17.63
C SER A 217 -12.50 3.73 16.58
N CYS A 218 -13.42 2.90 16.10
CA CYS A 218 -14.41 3.31 15.11
C CYS A 218 -15.36 4.37 15.66
N SER A 219 -15.55 5.48 14.93
CA SER A 219 -16.54 6.51 15.28
C SER A 219 -17.98 6.03 15.06
N ASP A 220 -18.24 5.25 14.02
CA ASP A 220 -19.55 4.68 13.74
C ASP A 220 -19.91 3.60 14.76
N ALA A 221 -21.03 3.79 15.46
CA ALA A 221 -21.46 2.89 16.54
C ALA A 221 -21.88 1.49 16.05
N SER A 222 -22.14 1.33 14.74
CA SER A 222 -22.42 0.02 14.16
C SER A 222 -21.18 -0.67 13.61
N SER A 223 -20.04 0.03 13.53
CA SER A 223 -18.76 -0.55 13.15
C SER A 223 -18.09 -1.23 14.34
N THR A 224 -17.43 -2.35 14.09
CA THR A 224 -16.56 -3.02 15.05
C THR A 224 -15.10 -2.65 14.79
N THR A 225 -14.36 -2.31 15.84
CA THR A 225 -12.90 -2.09 15.72
C THR A 225 -12.20 -3.45 15.63
N LEU A 226 -11.56 -3.71 14.49
CA LEU A 226 -10.77 -4.91 14.23
C LEU A 226 -9.41 -4.85 14.91
N TYR A 227 -8.77 -3.69 14.86
CA TYR A 227 -7.62 -3.34 15.68
C TYR A 227 -7.44 -1.82 15.71
N ALA A 228 -6.80 -1.34 16.76
CA ALA A 228 -6.29 0.03 16.88
C ALA A 228 -4.77 0.00 16.67
N GLY A 229 -4.24 0.97 15.95
CA GLY A 229 -2.84 0.99 15.55
C GLY A 229 -2.28 2.40 15.46
N TRP A 230 -1.10 2.49 14.86
CA TRP A 230 -0.42 3.73 14.53
C TRP A 230 -0.33 3.88 13.01
N VAL A 231 -0.28 5.11 12.54
CA VAL A 231 -0.15 5.40 11.12
C VAL A 231 1.33 5.42 10.76
N ALA A 232 1.74 4.60 9.79
CA ALA A 232 3.10 4.67 9.27
C ALA A 232 3.20 5.54 8.01
N GLY A 233 4.39 6.11 7.81
CA GLY A 233 4.81 6.89 6.66
C GLY A 233 6.33 6.85 6.51
N SER A 234 6.88 7.65 5.60
CA SER A 234 8.32 7.90 5.56
C SER A 234 8.66 9.24 6.20
N HIS A 235 9.91 9.36 6.65
CA HIS A 235 10.46 10.59 7.20
C HIS A 235 10.24 11.79 6.25
N TYR A 236 9.92 12.94 6.82
CA TYR A 236 9.51 14.14 6.08
C TYR A 236 10.53 14.62 5.05
N SER A 237 11.82 14.41 5.30
CA SER A 237 12.91 14.82 4.40
C SER A 237 13.42 13.69 3.49
N SER A 238 12.88 12.49 3.60
CA SER A 238 13.33 11.34 2.79
C SER A 238 12.55 11.26 1.49
N GLU A 239 13.28 11.25 0.38
CA GLU A 239 12.76 10.85 -0.93
C GLU A 239 12.77 9.32 -1.02
N GLY A 240 11.75 8.74 -1.66
CA GLY A 240 11.61 7.29 -1.74
C GLY A 240 11.16 6.64 -0.42
N GLY A 241 11.59 5.41 -0.22
CA GLY A 241 11.36 4.66 1.02
C GLY A 241 9.93 4.14 1.22
N GLY A 242 9.05 4.23 0.22
CA GLY A 242 7.86 3.36 0.18
C GLY A 242 6.58 3.79 0.88
N PHE A 243 6.27 5.09 0.96
CA PHE A 243 5.04 5.55 1.60
C PHE A 243 4.38 6.66 0.79
N SER A 244 4.00 6.37 -0.45
CA SER A 244 2.95 7.16 -1.09
C SER A 244 1.60 6.94 -0.40
N THR A 245 1.42 5.89 0.39
CA THR A 245 0.21 5.58 1.17
C THR A 245 0.49 5.62 2.67
N TYR A 246 -0.56 5.69 3.48
CA TYR A 246 -0.49 5.73 4.94
C TYR A 246 -1.09 4.46 5.57
N PRO A 247 -0.35 3.36 5.70
CA PRO A 247 -0.85 2.13 6.32
C PRO A 247 -1.19 2.33 7.80
N CYS A 248 -2.26 1.66 8.25
CA CYS A 248 -2.56 1.49 9.66
C CYS A 248 -1.89 0.23 10.19
N MET A 249 -0.82 0.40 10.98
CA MET A 249 0.02 -0.67 11.47
C MET A 249 -0.60 -1.38 12.67
N HIS A 250 -0.60 -2.72 12.66
CA HIS A 250 -1.10 -3.52 13.78
C HIS A 250 -0.22 -3.31 15.02
N PRO A 251 -0.78 -3.23 16.25
CA PRO A 251 -0.01 -2.89 17.46
C PRO A 251 0.89 -4.03 17.94
N THR A 252 0.60 -5.27 17.55
CA THR A 252 1.49 -6.42 17.81
C THR A 252 2.22 -6.82 16.52
N PRO A 253 3.45 -6.33 16.28
CA PRO A 253 4.17 -6.64 15.06
C PRO A 253 4.61 -8.10 15.01
N GLN A 254 4.70 -8.59 13.78
CA GLN A 254 5.31 -9.87 13.42
C GLN A 254 6.34 -9.57 12.33
N TYR A 255 7.46 -10.29 12.35
CA TYR A 255 8.58 -10.05 11.46
C TYR A 255 8.90 -11.27 10.61
N PHE A 256 9.38 -11.02 9.40
CA PHE A 256 10.00 -12.01 8.56
C PHE A 256 11.52 -11.99 8.79
N THR A 257 11.99 -12.96 9.59
CA THR A 257 13.37 -12.99 10.11
C THR A 257 14.42 -13.51 9.12
N ALA A 258 14.00 -14.05 7.97
CA ALA A 258 14.95 -14.46 6.93
C ALA A 258 15.61 -13.25 6.24
N ILE A 259 15.06 -12.04 6.42
CA ILE A 259 15.66 -10.77 6.01
C ILE A 259 16.22 -10.10 7.27
N SER A 260 17.54 -10.12 7.44
CA SER A 260 18.22 -9.58 8.62
C SER A 260 18.68 -8.12 8.48
N SER A 261 18.65 -7.56 7.25
CA SER A 261 19.07 -6.17 7.00
C SER A 261 18.12 -5.47 6.00
N PRO A 262 16.87 -5.16 6.41
CA PRO A 262 15.95 -4.36 5.61
C PRO A 262 16.54 -2.97 5.31
N HIS A 263 16.29 -2.47 4.11
CA HIS A 263 16.83 -1.19 3.64
C HIS A 263 15.82 -0.05 3.75
N SER A 264 14.55 -0.32 3.49
CA SER A 264 13.52 0.70 3.55
C SER A 264 13.08 0.91 4.99
N THR A 265 12.72 2.14 5.29
CA THR A 265 12.52 2.60 6.64
C THR A 265 11.10 3.12 6.79
N MET A 266 10.38 2.66 7.80
CA MET A 266 9.04 3.15 8.14
C MET A 266 9.05 3.90 9.47
N TYR A 267 8.40 5.05 9.46
CA TYR A 267 8.32 6.01 10.56
C TYR A 267 6.86 6.20 10.95
N GLY A 268 6.59 6.55 12.21
CA GLY A 268 5.25 7.01 12.60
C GLY A 268 4.89 8.34 11.94
N VAL A 269 3.59 8.60 11.81
CA VAL A 269 3.08 9.87 11.31
C VAL A 269 2.68 10.79 12.45
N GLU A 270 3.06 12.05 12.40
CA GLU A 270 2.68 13.07 13.38
C GLU A 270 1.70 14.09 12.77
N TYR A 271 0.83 14.66 13.60
CA TYR A 271 0.03 15.81 13.16
C TYR A 271 0.84 17.09 13.17
N GLU A 272 0.69 17.87 12.12
CA GLU A 272 1.35 19.16 11.96
C GLU A 272 0.36 20.27 11.72
N ARG A 273 0.55 21.40 12.42
CA ARG A 273 -0.31 22.60 12.29
C ARG A 273 -1.81 22.30 12.50
N ALA A 274 -2.11 21.35 13.38
CA ALA A 274 -3.45 20.94 13.77
C ALA A 274 -3.58 20.93 15.31
N PRO A 275 -4.81 20.81 15.87
CA PRO A 275 -4.98 20.42 17.26
C PRO A 275 -4.16 19.16 17.55
N ASN A 276 -3.54 19.08 18.74
CA ASN A 276 -2.60 18.01 19.11
C ASN A 276 -1.40 17.90 18.17
N SER A 277 -0.81 19.03 17.75
CA SER A 277 0.46 19.04 17.00
C SER A 277 1.50 18.17 17.70
N ASN A 278 2.26 17.41 16.90
CA ASN A 278 3.26 16.43 17.33
C ASN A 278 2.69 15.18 18.02
N PHE A 279 1.37 14.98 18.05
CA PHE A 279 0.86 13.67 18.45
C PHE A 279 1.10 12.67 17.34
N ASP A 280 1.51 11.47 17.74
CA ASP A 280 1.72 10.33 16.86
C ASP A 280 0.37 9.74 16.45
N ALA A 281 0.02 9.92 15.18
CA ALA A 281 -1.30 9.67 14.65
C ALA A 281 -1.77 8.23 14.90
N ALA A 282 -2.90 8.12 15.60
CA ALA A 282 -3.63 6.86 15.72
C ALA A 282 -4.38 6.53 14.43
N CYS A 283 -4.65 5.24 14.26
CA CYS A 283 -5.65 4.75 13.34
C CYS A 283 -6.41 3.58 13.94
N SER A 284 -7.55 3.27 13.34
CA SER A 284 -8.29 2.05 13.60
C SER A 284 -8.71 1.43 12.29
N VAL A 285 -8.63 0.10 12.24
CA VAL A 285 -9.25 -0.67 11.17
C VAL A 285 -10.61 -1.13 11.65
N CYS A 286 -11.62 -0.78 10.88
CA CYS A 286 -13.02 -0.88 11.24
C CYS A 286 -13.76 -1.78 10.27
N GLN A 287 -14.68 -2.58 10.78
CA GLN A 287 -15.59 -3.37 9.96
C GLN A 287 -17.01 -2.90 10.16
N ARG A 288 -17.64 -2.43 9.08
CA ARG A 288 -19.04 -2.01 9.05
C ARG A 288 -19.90 -3.16 8.54
N PRO A 289 -20.73 -3.80 9.39
CA PRO A 289 -21.68 -4.83 8.95
C PRO A 289 -22.65 -4.27 7.91
N ALA A 290 -23.05 -5.13 6.97
CA ALA A 290 -23.97 -4.82 5.87
C ALA A 290 -23.50 -3.74 4.86
N ALA A 291 -22.34 -3.13 5.04
CA ALA A 291 -21.74 -2.28 4.02
C ALA A 291 -21.18 -3.15 2.89
N MET A 292 -21.48 -2.78 1.64
CA MET A 292 -20.92 -3.46 0.47
C MET A 292 -19.52 -2.96 0.12
N GLN A 293 -19.32 -1.66 0.30
CA GLN A 293 -18.08 -0.96 0.01
C GLN A 293 -18.04 0.32 0.85
N THR A 294 -16.84 0.86 1.01
CA THR A 294 -16.62 2.17 1.62
C THR A 294 -15.85 3.05 0.66
N TYR A 295 -16.11 4.35 0.69
CA TYR A 295 -15.40 5.32 -0.12
C TYR A 295 -15.31 6.66 0.61
N VAL A 296 -14.34 7.48 0.23
CA VAL A 296 -14.20 8.84 0.75
C VAL A 296 -14.89 9.81 -0.21
N GLN A 297 -15.79 10.65 0.30
CA GLN A 297 -16.36 11.75 -0.47
C GLN A 297 -15.61 13.05 -0.16
N TRP A 298 -14.60 13.36 -0.97
CA TRP A 298 -13.81 14.58 -0.81
C TRP A 298 -14.67 15.85 -0.90
N GLY A 299 -14.35 16.85 -0.08
CA GLY A 299 -15.12 18.11 -0.01
C GLY A 299 -16.42 18.04 0.82
N ARG A 300 -16.69 16.92 1.51
CA ARG A 300 -17.80 16.78 2.47
C ARG A 300 -17.24 16.55 3.89
N GLY A 301 -17.57 17.45 4.82
CA GLY A 301 -17.05 17.42 6.20
C GLY A 301 -18.08 17.11 7.29
N SER A 302 -19.34 16.82 6.93
CA SER A 302 -20.41 16.57 7.91
C SER A 302 -21.37 15.45 7.56
N SER A 303 -21.50 15.12 6.27
CA SER A 303 -22.36 14.05 5.79
C SER A 303 -22.03 13.63 4.36
N CYS A 304 -22.32 12.36 4.05
CA CYS A 304 -22.31 11.85 2.69
C CYS A 304 -23.58 12.26 1.92
N SER A 305 -23.47 12.31 0.60
CA SER A 305 -24.61 12.56 -0.30
C SER A 305 -25.41 11.27 -0.60
N ASN A 306 -26.57 11.41 -1.24
CA ASN A 306 -27.41 10.29 -1.73
C ASN A 306 -27.84 9.30 -0.63
N ASP A 307 -28.14 9.80 0.57
CA ASP A 307 -28.56 9.00 1.73
C ASP A 307 -27.56 7.91 2.14
N HIS A 308 -26.30 8.01 1.70
CA HIS A 308 -25.24 7.12 2.14
C HIS A 308 -24.88 7.40 3.61
N VAL A 309 -24.53 6.35 4.33
CA VAL A 309 -24.18 6.45 5.75
C VAL A 309 -22.79 7.06 5.91
N THR A 310 -22.69 8.08 6.77
CA THR A 310 -21.41 8.70 7.13
C THR A 310 -20.76 7.91 8.25
N LEU A 311 -19.64 7.23 7.95
CA LEU A 311 -18.92 6.41 8.93
C LEU A 311 -18.06 7.25 9.89
N TYR A 312 -17.44 8.31 9.38
CA TYR A 312 -16.81 9.37 10.16
C TYR A 312 -16.66 10.63 9.29
N SER A 313 -16.30 11.74 9.92
CA SER A 313 -16.01 13.01 9.23
C SER A 313 -14.69 13.59 9.75
N GLY A 314 -14.03 14.34 8.89
CA GLY A 314 -12.66 14.76 9.11
C GLY A 314 -12.23 15.87 8.18
N TYR A 315 -10.92 16.12 8.16
CA TYR A 315 -10.28 17.01 7.22
C TYR A 315 -9.33 16.22 6.31
N ALA A 316 -9.09 16.76 5.11
CA ALA A 316 -8.12 16.18 4.19
C ALA A 316 -6.70 16.50 4.65
N ALA A 317 -5.86 15.48 4.78
CA ALA A 317 -4.47 15.61 5.19
C ALA A 317 -3.53 14.76 4.32
N ALA A 318 -2.31 15.26 4.12
CA ALA A 318 -1.19 14.53 3.52
C ALA A 318 0.13 15.17 3.97
N GLY A 319 1.25 14.76 3.39
CA GLY A 319 2.54 15.44 3.55
C GLY A 319 2.51 16.89 3.07
N GLY A 320 3.32 17.74 3.70
CA GLY A 320 3.39 19.17 3.40
C GLY A 320 4.09 19.45 2.07
N GLU A 321 3.86 20.64 1.50
CA GLU A 321 4.48 21.09 0.24
C GLU A 321 6.01 21.10 0.27
N GLY A 322 6.61 21.29 1.46
CA GLY A 322 8.06 21.25 1.66
C GLY A 322 8.63 19.86 1.97
N ASN A 323 7.77 18.83 2.06
CA ASN A 323 8.22 17.47 2.35
C ASN A 323 8.74 16.80 1.08
N ALA A 324 9.72 15.93 1.26
CA ALA A 324 10.32 15.15 0.19
C ALA A 324 9.32 14.12 -0.38
N GLY A 325 8.98 14.22 -1.66
CA GLY A 325 8.10 13.27 -2.36
C GLY A 325 6.60 13.43 -2.08
N ARG A 326 5.77 12.75 -2.89
CA ARG A 326 4.31 12.87 -2.87
C ARG A 326 3.65 11.77 -2.04
N THR A 327 2.65 12.16 -1.25
CA THR A 327 1.86 11.25 -0.41
C THR A 327 0.39 11.30 -0.80
N GLU A 328 -0.33 10.23 -0.51
CA GLU A 328 -1.77 10.10 -0.69
C GLU A 328 -2.50 11.03 0.27
N MET A 329 -3.55 11.68 -0.22
CA MET A 329 -4.43 12.45 0.64
C MET A 329 -5.39 11.50 1.35
N VAL A 330 -5.48 11.61 2.68
CA VAL A 330 -6.37 10.81 3.53
C VAL A 330 -7.37 11.70 4.29
N CYS A 331 -8.49 11.12 4.73
CA CYS A 331 -9.45 11.80 5.59
C CYS A 331 -9.13 11.48 7.06
N VAL A 332 -8.72 12.50 7.82
CA VAL A 332 -8.33 12.38 9.24
C VAL A 332 -9.45 12.89 10.14
N ASP A 333 -9.87 12.06 11.09
CA ASP A 333 -10.92 12.36 12.08
C ASP A 333 -10.58 13.61 12.92
N HIS A 334 -11.59 14.44 13.20
CA HIS A 334 -11.43 15.71 13.91
C HIS A 334 -10.90 15.59 15.35
N THR A 335 -10.86 14.39 15.93
CA THR A 335 -10.31 14.18 17.27
C THR A 335 -8.78 14.25 17.31
N HIS A 336 -8.08 14.00 16.20
CA HIS A 336 -6.60 14.00 16.11
C HIS A 336 -5.97 13.15 17.23
N ALA A 337 -6.51 11.95 17.45
CA ALA A 337 -6.05 11.11 18.55
C ALA A 337 -4.62 10.59 18.29
N GLY A 338 -3.85 10.50 19.37
CA GLY A 338 -2.57 9.80 19.41
C GLY A 338 -2.77 8.28 19.60
N HIS A 339 -1.82 7.45 19.13
CA HIS A 339 -1.86 6.00 19.42
C HIS A 339 -1.48 5.68 20.87
N ALA A 340 -1.52 4.39 21.25
CA ALA A 340 -1.41 3.96 22.64
C ALA A 340 -0.09 4.34 23.33
N SER A 341 1.01 4.38 22.58
CA SER A 341 2.34 4.80 23.02
C SER A 341 2.73 6.19 22.51
N ASN A 342 1.76 7.06 22.26
CA ASN A 342 1.98 8.42 21.75
C ASN A 342 2.98 9.22 22.61
N ASP A 343 4.00 9.76 21.97
CA ASP A 343 4.94 10.74 22.49
C ASP A 343 4.72 12.10 21.81
N PRO A 344 4.35 13.18 22.53
CA PRO A 344 4.16 14.50 21.94
C PRO A 344 5.47 15.20 21.54
N ALA A 345 6.62 14.52 21.64
CA ALA A 345 7.89 15.01 21.11
C ALA A 345 7.82 15.07 19.57
N ASN A 346 8.46 16.10 18.98
CA ASN A 346 8.59 16.18 17.54
C ASN A 346 9.73 15.26 17.07
N ASN A 347 9.38 14.10 16.53
CA ASN A 347 10.28 13.10 15.97
C ASN A 347 10.51 13.31 14.46
N ASN A 348 9.74 14.19 13.82
CA ASN A 348 9.73 14.47 12.41
C ASN A 348 9.62 13.19 11.55
N GLY A 349 8.67 12.32 11.88
CA GLY A 349 8.41 11.11 11.11
C GLY A 349 7.74 11.40 9.76
N GLY A 350 6.74 10.60 9.40
CA GLY A 350 5.75 11.05 8.43
C GLY A 350 4.92 12.19 9.02
N LEU A 351 4.32 13.03 8.17
CA LEU A 351 3.59 14.20 8.67
C LEU A 351 2.22 14.30 8.01
N PHE A 352 1.21 14.67 8.81
CA PHE A 352 -0.11 15.07 8.36
C PHE A 352 -0.30 16.58 8.48
N TYR A 353 -0.35 17.25 7.33
CA TYR A 353 -0.73 18.64 7.18
C TYR A 353 -2.16 18.75 6.65
N PRO A 354 -3.02 19.59 7.26
CA PRO A 354 -4.32 19.92 6.69
C PRO A 354 -4.19 20.60 5.33
N HIS A 355 -4.98 20.19 4.35
CA HIS A 355 -5.00 20.80 3.02
C HIS A 355 -5.94 22.01 2.93
N LYS A 356 -5.52 23.00 2.14
CA LYS A 356 -6.36 24.10 1.65
C LYS A 356 -6.57 23.96 0.14
N ALA A 357 -7.75 24.31 -0.34
CA ALA A 357 -7.99 24.50 -1.77
C ALA A 357 -7.55 25.90 -2.21
N ILE A 358 -6.95 26.01 -3.39
CA ILE A 358 -6.55 27.29 -4.02
C ILE A 358 -7.25 27.35 -5.39
N GLY A 359 -7.77 28.52 -5.77
CA GLY A 359 -8.38 28.74 -7.08
C GLY A 359 -7.35 28.65 -8.23
N GLY A 360 -7.82 28.38 -9.45
CA GLY A 360 -6.99 28.09 -10.63
C GLY A 360 -7.73 27.11 -11.53
N SER A 361 -7.05 26.08 -12.05
CA SER A 361 -7.64 25.00 -12.89
C SER A 361 -8.72 24.12 -12.21
N ALA A 362 -9.29 24.59 -11.10
CA ALA A 362 -10.36 23.95 -10.35
C ALA A 362 -11.75 24.50 -10.74
N ASP A 363 -11.86 25.30 -11.81
CA ASP A 363 -13.10 25.90 -12.33
C ASP A 363 -13.52 25.40 -13.74
#